data_AF-C1GY52-F1
#
_entry.id   AF-C1GY52-F1
#
_cell.length_a   1.000
_cell.length_b   1.000
_cell.length_c   1.000
_cell.angle_alpha   90.00
_cell.angle_beta   90.00
_cell.angle_gamma   90.00
#
_symmetry.space_group_name_H-M   'P 1'
#
loop_
_entity.id
_entity.type
_entity.pdbx_description
1 polymer ?
#
loop_
_entity_poly.entity_id
_entity_poly.type
_entity_poly.pdbx_seq_one_letter_code
_entity_poly.pdbx_strand_id
1 'polypeptide(L)'
;MENMQNTSFIRELASSDKRVRDKALESLTLFIRSRRDLQLVELLKIWKGLFFCFYHSDRPLTQQSLARSLSFTLVHSLPEQTLQPFLRAFWITMSRDFHSLDRLRLDKYLYLIRCYVGVAFEIFLTKRLVGVAGREEKEQKEKGNSEGKVKSKERGGLRKRKRGEGTDEDKRVNETESEAVLGPWKELGIYLDMLEEGPLSRVNFDPDSNDATEDPTVQMHKGPDGLRYHLLDIWLDEIEKVAVVEVEAEDPLIGGGNENNGNGGKGDAQDTTSTAKANKEKKKQLKEGVPMELLLRPIVRLKEKSISKMIRKRAGDVLDDERLVKWGVREKKREEDEDEDVEWGGIDE
;
A
#
# COMPACT_ATOMS: atom_id res chain seq x y z
N MET A 1 -30.91 7.71 -14.78
CA MET A 1 -29.58 8.19 -14.35
C MET A 1 -29.68 9.69 -14.16
N GLU A 2 -29.70 10.17 -12.91
CA GLU A 2 -29.52 11.61 -12.67
C GLU A 2 -28.18 12.01 -13.27
N ASN A 3 -28.25 12.86 -14.30
CA ASN A 3 -27.09 13.29 -15.05
C ASN A 3 -26.17 14.01 -14.06
N MET A 4 -24.93 13.56 -13.88
CA MET A 4 -23.97 14.16 -12.95
C MET A 4 -23.63 15.64 -13.27
N GLN A 5 -24.20 16.17 -14.36
CA GLN A 5 -24.27 17.60 -14.67
C GLN A 5 -25.16 18.40 -13.71
N ASN A 6 -26.10 17.75 -13.00
CA ASN A 6 -27.03 18.40 -12.07
C ASN A 6 -26.49 18.51 -10.64
N THR A 7 -25.36 17.89 -10.31
CA THR A 7 -24.78 17.97 -8.97
C THR A 7 -23.94 19.24 -8.83
N SER A 8 -24.60 20.33 -8.42
CA SER A 8 -23.99 21.67 -8.21
C SER A 8 -22.73 21.61 -7.35
N PHE A 9 -22.68 20.66 -6.42
CA PHE A 9 -21.56 20.48 -5.51
C PHE A 9 -20.22 20.25 -6.23
N ILE A 10 -20.16 19.62 -7.41
CA ILE A 10 -18.88 19.39 -8.11
C ILE A 10 -18.25 20.72 -8.54
N ARG A 11 -19.08 21.68 -8.98
CA ARG A 11 -18.62 23.03 -9.31
C ARG A 11 -18.27 23.83 -8.05
N GLU A 12 -19.04 23.64 -6.98
CA GLU A 12 -18.82 24.31 -5.69
C GLU A 12 -17.51 23.86 -5.02
N LEU A 13 -17.01 22.64 -5.27
CA LEU A 13 -15.69 22.19 -4.82
C LEU A 13 -14.55 23.07 -5.37
N ALA A 14 -14.72 23.68 -6.54
CA ALA A 14 -13.76 24.61 -7.12
C ALA A 14 -14.01 26.09 -6.72
N SER A 15 -14.93 26.35 -5.78
CA SER A 15 -15.20 27.71 -5.29
C SER A 15 -13.98 28.29 -4.57
N SER A 16 -13.78 29.61 -4.66
CA SER A 16 -12.78 30.33 -3.87
C SER A 16 -13.16 30.41 -2.38
N ASP A 17 -14.45 30.37 -2.05
CA ASP A 17 -14.93 30.40 -0.67
C ASP A 17 -14.79 29.03 0.02
N LYS A 18 -14.00 29.00 1.10
CA LYS A 18 -13.79 27.81 1.93
C LYS A 18 -15.11 27.21 2.43
N ARG A 19 -16.07 28.04 2.88
CA ARG A 19 -17.34 27.54 3.43
C ARG A 19 -18.18 26.83 2.38
N VAL A 20 -18.14 27.31 1.15
CA VAL A 20 -18.81 26.67 0.01
C VAL A 20 -18.15 25.33 -0.29
N ARG A 21 -16.81 25.28 -0.33
CA ARG A 21 -16.07 24.03 -0.56
C ARG A 21 -16.30 22.99 0.54
N ASP A 22 -16.30 23.39 1.82
CA ASP A 22 -16.53 22.49 2.94
C ASP A 22 -17.91 21.82 2.83
N LYS A 23 -18.97 22.60 2.55
CA LYS A 23 -20.33 22.08 2.35
C LYS A 23 -20.44 21.18 1.11
N ALA A 24 -19.75 21.55 0.04
CA ALA A 24 -19.71 20.74 -1.17
C ALA A 24 -19.01 19.40 -0.92
N LEU A 25 -17.96 19.38 -0.09
CA LEU A 25 -17.24 18.17 0.30
C LEU A 25 -18.08 17.25 1.19
N GLU A 26 -18.83 17.80 2.14
CA GLU A 26 -19.81 17.05 2.94
C GLU A 26 -20.87 16.41 2.04
N SER A 27 -21.43 17.19 1.11
CA SER A 27 -22.44 16.74 0.15
C SER A 27 -21.90 15.63 -0.77
N LEU A 28 -20.68 15.80 -1.27
CA LEU A 28 -19.98 14.79 -2.06
C LEU A 28 -19.79 13.50 -1.27
N THR A 29 -19.35 13.61 -0.02
CA THR A 29 -19.10 12.45 0.84
C THR A 29 -20.38 11.63 1.04
N LEU A 30 -21.52 12.29 1.29
CA LEU A 30 -22.82 11.61 1.38
C LEU A 30 -23.23 10.97 0.05
N PHE A 31 -23.05 11.69 -1.05
CA PHE A 31 -23.37 11.20 -2.39
C PHE A 31 -22.60 9.91 -2.73
N ILE A 32 -21.27 9.92 -2.64
CA ILE A 32 -20.44 8.77 -3.02
C ILE A 32 -20.71 7.56 -2.10
N ARG A 33 -20.96 7.78 -0.81
CA ARG A 33 -21.29 6.70 0.13
C ARG A 33 -22.57 5.96 -0.24
N SER A 34 -23.52 6.63 -0.90
CA SER A 34 -24.82 6.05 -1.26
C SER A 34 -24.84 5.36 -2.63
N ARG A 35 -23.92 5.71 -3.54
CA ARG A 35 -23.90 5.21 -4.92
C ARG A 35 -22.96 4.02 -5.05
N ARG A 36 -23.39 2.98 -5.77
CA ARG A 36 -22.58 1.76 -6.02
C ARG A 36 -22.21 1.56 -7.49
N ASP A 37 -22.78 2.38 -8.36
CA ASP A 37 -22.79 2.25 -9.81
C ASP A 37 -22.08 3.43 -10.51
N LEU A 38 -21.17 4.11 -9.80
CA LEU A 38 -20.41 5.23 -10.35
C LEU A 38 -19.43 4.75 -11.41
N GLN A 39 -19.57 5.29 -12.62
CA GLN A 39 -18.66 5.03 -13.73
C GLN A 39 -17.32 5.76 -13.51
N LEU A 40 -16.25 5.27 -14.13
CA LEU A 40 -14.93 5.90 -14.00
C LEU A 40 -14.92 7.38 -14.44
N VAL A 41 -15.65 7.71 -15.51
CA VAL A 41 -15.80 9.11 -16.00
C VAL A 41 -16.46 10.01 -14.96
N GLU A 42 -17.42 9.50 -14.19
CA GLU A 42 -18.06 10.23 -13.11
C GLU A 42 -17.07 10.49 -11.97
N LEU A 43 -16.30 9.48 -11.61
CA LEU A 43 -15.26 9.59 -10.58
C LEU A 43 -14.14 10.54 -10.98
N LEU A 44 -13.78 10.62 -12.26
CA LEU A 44 -12.80 11.58 -12.78
C LEU A 44 -13.29 13.03 -12.70
N LYS A 45 -14.57 13.27 -12.95
CA LYS A 45 -15.19 14.59 -12.76
C LYS A 45 -15.20 14.99 -11.28
N ILE A 46 -15.52 14.05 -10.40
CA ILE A 46 -15.42 14.24 -8.94
C ILE A 46 -13.98 14.59 -8.55
N TRP A 47 -13.01 13.81 -9.02
CA TRP A 47 -11.61 14.01 -8.71
C TRP A 47 -11.06 15.33 -9.23
N LYS A 48 -11.52 15.80 -10.38
CA LYS A 48 -11.22 17.15 -10.87
C LYS A 48 -11.74 18.22 -9.92
N GLY A 49 -12.96 18.07 -9.38
CA GLY A 49 -13.50 18.95 -8.34
C GLY A 49 -12.66 18.92 -7.05
N LEU A 50 -12.30 17.73 -6.56
CA LEU A 50 -11.45 17.54 -5.38
C LEU A 50 -10.05 18.14 -5.58
N PHE A 51 -9.47 17.99 -6.77
CA PHE A 51 -8.19 18.57 -7.13
C PHE A 51 -8.22 20.08 -6.92
N PHE A 52 -9.23 20.79 -7.45
CA PHE A 52 -9.35 22.24 -7.27
C PHE A 52 -9.74 22.65 -5.85
N CYS A 53 -10.52 21.83 -5.14
CA CYS A 53 -10.79 22.05 -3.72
C CYS A 53 -9.50 22.11 -2.90
N PHE A 54 -8.59 21.17 -3.17
CA PHE A 54 -7.27 21.14 -2.55
C PHE A 54 -6.35 22.25 -3.09
N TYR A 55 -6.46 22.59 -4.38
CA TYR A 55 -5.71 23.68 -5.03
C TYR A 55 -5.94 25.02 -4.32
N HIS A 56 -7.18 25.32 -3.95
CA HIS A 56 -7.59 26.55 -3.25
C HIS A 56 -7.40 26.52 -1.73
N SER A 57 -6.73 25.49 -1.19
CA SER A 57 -6.41 25.40 0.24
C SER A 57 -4.99 25.92 0.51
N ASP A 58 -4.88 27.08 1.15
CA ASP A 58 -3.61 27.81 1.28
C ASP A 58 -2.95 27.69 2.67
N ARG A 59 -3.73 27.47 3.73
CA ARG A 59 -3.19 27.40 5.10
C ARG A 59 -2.61 26.02 5.40
N PRO A 60 -1.37 25.89 5.93
CA PRO A 60 -0.71 24.60 6.14
C PRO A 60 -1.53 23.57 6.94
N LEU A 61 -2.11 23.98 8.08
CA LEU A 61 -2.94 23.08 8.89
C LEU A 61 -4.25 22.69 8.18
N THR A 62 -4.81 23.60 7.39
CA THR A 62 -5.99 23.31 6.56
C THR A 62 -5.65 22.32 5.45
N GLN A 63 -4.48 22.45 4.82
CA GLN A 63 -4.00 21.50 3.80
C GLN A 63 -3.82 20.11 4.40
N GLN A 64 -3.15 19.99 5.54
CA GLN A 64 -2.95 18.70 6.21
C GLN A 64 -4.29 18.06 6.61
N SER A 65 -5.17 18.83 7.24
CA SER A 65 -6.49 18.36 7.65
C SER A 65 -7.32 17.92 6.43
N LEU A 66 -7.33 18.71 5.35
CA LEU A 66 -8.08 18.38 4.15
C LEU A 66 -7.50 17.14 3.47
N ALA A 67 -6.18 17.01 3.35
CA ALA A 67 -5.55 15.83 2.78
C ALA A 67 -5.96 14.55 3.53
N ARG A 68 -5.93 14.58 4.87
CA ARG A 68 -6.39 13.45 5.70
C ARG A 68 -7.88 13.17 5.57
N SER A 69 -8.70 14.22 5.43
CA SER A 69 -10.14 14.05 5.18
C SER A 69 -10.41 13.40 3.82
N LEU A 70 -9.68 13.80 2.77
CA LEU A 70 -9.83 13.23 1.43
C LEU A 70 -9.31 11.79 1.38
N SER A 71 -8.22 11.46 2.08
CA SER A 71 -7.68 10.10 2.12
C SER A 71 -8.37 9.23 3.19
N PHE A 72 -7.97 9.37 4.45
CA PHE A 72 -8.33 8.45 5.53
C PHE A 72 -9.79 8.51 5.93
N THR A 73 -10.50 9.62 5.72
CA THR A 73 -11.93 9.69 6.02
C THR A 73 -12.79 9.28 4.82
N LEU A 74 -12.61 9.93 3.68
CA LEU A 74 -13.45 9.68 2.51
C LEU A 74 -13.21 8.29 1.92
N VAL A 75 -11.96 7.84 1.75
CA VAL A 75 -11.67 6.53 1.12
C VAL A 75 -12.19 5.36 1.95
N HIS A 76 -12.01 5.40 3.28
CA HIS A 76 -12.59 4.38 4.18
C HIS A 76 -14.11 4.34 4.18
N SER A 77 -14.75 5.43 3.76
CA SER A 77 -16.20 5.53 3.74
C SER A 77 -16.84 4.93 2.49
N LEU A 78 -16.04 4.64 1.45
CA LEU A 78 -16.53 4.18 0.15
C LEU A 78 -17.05 2.74 0.17
N PRO A 79 -18.10 2.43 -0.61
CA PRO A 79 -18.46 1.05 -0.92
C PRO A 79 -17.30 0.31 -1.61
N GLU A 80 -17.18 -1.00 -1.36
CA GLU A 80 -16.13 -1.83 -1.92
C GLU A 80 -16.08 -1.79 -3.45
N GLN A 81 -17.24 -1.73 -4.11
CA GLN A 81 -17.36 -1.66 -5.57
C GLN A 81 -16.82 -0.34 -6.15
N THR A 82 -16.80 0.72 -5.34
CA THR A 82 -16.39 2.07 -5.77
C THR A 82 -14.94 2.37 -5.38
N LEU A 83 -14.36 1.64 -4.44
CA LEU A 83 -13.02 1.89 -3.91
C LEU A 83 -11.94 1.88 -5.00
N GLN A 84 -11.80 0.78 -5.74
CA GLN A 84 -10.77 0.64 -6.77
C GLN A 84 -10.97 1.66 -7.91
N PRO A 85 -12.18 1.83 -8.48
CA PRO A 85 -12.43 2.90 -9.47
C PRO A 85 -12.12 4.31 -8.94
N PHE A 86 -12.39 4.59 -7.66
CA PHE A 86 -12.11 5.89 -7.06
C PHE A 86 -10.60 6.14 -6.92
N LEU A 87 -9.83 5.12 -6.51
CA LEU A 87 -8.38 5.18 -6.48
C LEU A 87 -7.77 5.30 -7.89
N ARG A 88 -8.36 4.62 -8.89
CA ARG A 88 -7.97 4.78 -10.30
C ARG A 88 -8.18 6.20 -10.78
N ALA A 89 -9.34 6.79 -10.51
CA ALA A 89 -9.61 8.18 -10.86
C ALA A 89 -8.65 9.17 -10.17
N PHE A 90 -8.22 8.89 -8.93
CA PHE A 90 -7.18 9.66 -8.25
C PHE A 90 -5.87 9.65 -9.04
N TRP A 91 -5.35 8.46 -9.37
CA TRP A 91 -4.07 8.33 -10.05
C TRP A 91 -4.08 8.88 -11.47
N ILE A 92 -5.17 8.68 -12.22
CA ILE A 92 -5.35 9.33 -13.53
C ILE A 92 -5.25 10.85 -13.37
N THR A 93 -5.97 11.41 -12.38
CA THR A 93 -5.98 12.86 -12.14
C THR A 93 -4.62 13.39 -11.72
N MET A 94 -3.94 12.72 -10.78
CA MET A 94 -2.60 13.11 -10.34
C MET A 94 -1.61 13.02 -11.50
N SER A 95 -1.54 11.89 -12.20
CA SER A 95 -0.59 11.70 -13.30
C SER A 95 -0.81 12.69 -14.45
N ARG A 96 -2.07 13.05 -14.76
CA ARG A 96 -2.40 14.06 -15.78
C ARG A 96 -1.99 15.46 -15.35
N ASP A 97 -2.43 15.87 -14.17
CA ASP A 97 -2.39 17.28 -13.76
C ASP A 97 -1.12 17.65 -12.98
N PHE A 98 -0.25 16.71 -12.64
CA PHE A 98 0.94 16.96 -11.81
C PHE A 98 1.86 18.05 -12.38
N HIS A 99 2.11 18.06 -13.69
CA HIS A 99 2.95 19.08 -14.34
C HIS A 99 2.35 20.49 -14.27
N SER A 100 1.03 20.62 -14.04
CA SER A 100 0.37 21.91 -13.90
C SER A 100 0.55 22.55 -12.52
N LEU A 101 1.10 21.79 -11.56
CA LEU A 101 1.37 22.30 -10.21
C LEU A 101 2.63 23.15 -10.21
N ASP A 102 2.50 24.40 -9.78
CA ASP A 102 3.63 25.26 -9.52
C ASP A 102 4.34 24.88 -8.21
N ARG A 103 5.57 25.38 -8.07
CA ARG A 103 6.45 25.08 -6.93
C ARG A 103 5.81 25.38 -5.56
N LEU A 104 4.96 26.40 -5.44
CA LEU A 104 4.36 26.79 -4.16
C LEU A 104 3.23 25.84 -3.73
N ARG A 105 2.69 25.06 -4.67
CA ARG A 105 1.61 24.10 -4.42
C ARG A 105 2.10 22.67 -4.32
N LEU A 106 3.30 22.37 -4.84
CA LEU A 106 3.80 21.00 -4.95
C LEU A 106 3.78 20.26 -3.59
N ASP A 107 4.31 20.85 -2.53
CA ASP A 107 4.46 20.19 -1.22
C ASP A 107 3.15 19.61 -0.67
N LYS A 108 2.04 20.36 -0.77
CA LYS A 108 0.75 19.88 -0.28
C LYS A 108 0.24 18.71 -1.13
N TYR A 109 0.50 18.69 -2.43
CA TYR A 109 0.10 17.58 -3.30
C TYR A 109 0.99 16.36 -3.09
N LEU A 110 2.28 16.54 -2.84
CA LEU A 110 3.16 15.45 -2.41
C LEU A 110 2.66 14.82 -1.09
N TYR A 111 2.23 15.65 -0.13
CA TYR A 111 1.59 15.15 1.08
C TYR A 111 0.27 14.43 0.81
N LEU A 112 -0.57 14.95 -0.10
CA LEU A 112 -1.81 14.28 -0.51
C LEU A 112 -1.52 12.90 -1.11
N ILE A 113 -0.54 12.80 -2.02
CA ILE A 113 -0.10 11.53 -2.62
C ILE A 113 0.37 10.56 -1.54
N ARG A 114 1.17 11.03 -0.58
CA ARG A 114 1.62 10.21 0.56
C ARG A 114 0.43 9.66 1.35
N CYS A 115 -0.54 10.52 1.65
CA CYS A 115 -1.78 10.13 2.31
C CYS A 115 -2.60 9.09 1.51
N TYR A 116 -2.60 9.15 0.17
CA TYR A 116 -3.32 8.20 -0.68
C TYR A 116 -2.63 6.84 -0.81
N VAL A 117 -1.30 6.81 -0.83
CA VAL A 117 -0.53 5.56 -0.73
C VAL A 117 -0.78 4.92 0.64
N GLY A 118 -0.65 5.71 1.72
CA GLY A 118 -0.86 5.22 3.08
C GLY A 118 -2.24 4.62 3.31
N VAL A 119 -3.32 5.30 2.89
CA VAL A 119 -4.68 4.78 3.05
C VAL A 119 -4.94 3.54 2.18
N ALA A 120 -4.35 3.45 0.99
CA ALA A 120 -4.50 2.28 0.15
C ALA A 120 -3.83 1.05 0.79
N PHE A 121 -2.60 1.19 1.28
CA PHE A 121 -1.92 0.12 2.01
C PHE A 121 -2.64 -0.24 3.30
N GLU A 122 -3.14 0.73 4.05
CA GLU A 122 -3.96 0.47 5.24
C GLU A 122 -5.16 -0.41 4.89
N ILE A 123 -5.92 -0.07 3.84
CA ILE A 123 -7.11 -0.82 3.45
C ILE A 123 -6.76 -2.22 2.94
N PHE A 124 -5.78 -2.34 2.04
CA PHE A 124 -5.49 -3.62 1.38
C PHE A 124 -4.67 -4.58 2.26
N LEU A 125 -3.86 -4.06 3.19
CA LEU A 125 -3.11 -4.90 4.14
C LEU A 125 -3.92 -5.21 5.39
N THR A 126 -4.54 -4.22 6.04
CA THR A 126 -5.21 -4.43 7.34
C THR A 126 -6.42 -5.33 7.24
N LYS A 127 -7.24 -5.19 6.19
CA LYS A 127 -8.42 -6.05 5.96
C LYS A 127 -8.07 -7.54 5.98
N ARG A 128 -6.86 -7.90 5.56
CA ARG A 128 -6.41 -9.30 5.48
C ARG A 128 -5.57 -9.72 6.68
N LEU A 129 -4.72 -8.85 7.22
CA LEU A 129 -3.94 -9.15 8.43
C LEU A 129 -4.83 -9.45 9.65
N VAL A 130 -5.95 -8.74 9.80
CA VAL A 130 -6.94 -9.05 10.86
C VAL A 130 -7.63 -10.40 10.60
N GLY A 131 -7.82 -10.77 9.34
CA GLY A 131 -8.42 -12.06 8.96
C GLY A 131 -7.50 -13.27 9.20
N VAL A 132 -6.17 -13.08 9.16
CA VAL A 132 -5.18 -14.12 9.45
C VAL A 132 -5.07 -14.38 10.96
N ALA A 133 -4.95 -13.31 11.76
CA ALA A 133 -4.90 -13.43 13.23
C ALA A 133 -6.14 -14.15 13.81
N GLY A 134 -7.33 -13.89 13.25
CA GLY A 134 -8.56 -14.56 13.69
C GLY A 134 -8.66 -16.05 13.32
N ARG A 135 -7.85 -16.56 12.39
CA ARG A 135 -7.81 -18.00 12.04
C ARG A 135 -6.89 -18.77 12.98
N GLU A 136 -5.76 -18.20 13.37
CA GLU A 136 -4.82 -18.83 14.32
C GLU A 136 -5.46 -19.01 15.71
N GLU A 137 -6.24 -18.03 16.18
CA GLU A 137 -6.99 -18.18 17.44
C GLU A 137 -8.05 -19.29 17.40
N LYS A 138 -8.65 -19.55 16.22
CA LYS A 138 -9.62 -20.64 16.04
C LYS A 138 -8.95 -22.01 16.01
N GLU A 139 -7.81 -22.13 15.31
CA GLU A 139 -7.08 -23.40 15.26
C GLU A 139 -6.46 -23.77 16.62
N GLN A 140 -6.04 -22.78 17.42
CA GLN A 140 -5.60 -23.04 18.80
C GLN A 140 -6.76 -23.46 19.73
N LYS A 141 -7.96 -22.89 19.55
CA LYS A 141 -9.16 -23.32 20.29
C LYS A 141 -9.66 -24.70 19.88
N GLU A 142 -9.54 -25.09 18.62
CA GLU A 142 -9.91 -26.43 18.17
C GLU A 142 -8.91 -27.50 18.63
N LYS A 143 -7.61 -27.20 18.65
CA LYS A 143 -6.59 -28.11 19.22
C LYS A 143 -6.71 -28.29 20.74
N GLY A 144 -7.17 -27.28 21.47
CA GLY A 144 -7.43 -27.40 22.91
C GLY A 144 -8.66 -28.25 23.28
N ASN A 145 -9.51 -28.60 22.32
CA ASN A 145 -10.77 -29.30 22.58
C ASN A 145 -10.85 -30.69 21.90
N SER A 146 -9.76 -31.16 21.29
CA SER A 146 -9.69 -32.43 20.56
C SER A 146 -8.95 -33.56 21.29
N GLU A 147 -8.58 -33.41 22.56
CA GLU A 147 -8.19 -34.53 23.43
C GLU A 147 -9.43 -35.13 24.12
N GLY A 148 -10.27 -35.84 23.36
CA GLY A 148 -11.42 -36.49 24.00
C GLY A 148 -12.54 -37.00 23.11
N LYS A 149 -12.25 -37.72 22.01
CA LYS A 149 -13.17 -38.77 21.52
C LYS A 149 -12.55 -39.59 20.38
N VAL A 150 -11.92 -40.69 20.76
CA VAL A 150 -11.86 -41.89 19.92
C VAL A 150 -13.16 -42.64 20.13
N LYS A 151 -14.05 -42.66 19.13
CA LYS A 151 -15.03 -43.75 18.99
C LYS A 151 -15.51 -43.90 17.56
N SER A 152 -15.32 -45.12 17.08
CA SER A 152 -15.76 -45.76 15.85
C SER A 152 -17.11 -45.30 15.30
N LYS A 153 -17.20 -45.17 13.98
CA LYS A 153 -18.32 -45.75 13.23
C LYS A 153 -17.95 -46.04 11.78
N GLU A 154 -17.92 -47.34 11.51
CA GLU A 154 -17.91 -47.96 10.19
C GLU A 154 -19.26 -47.77 9.49
N ARG A 155 -19.18 -47.73 8.15
CA ARG A 155 -20.17 -48.15 7.14
C ARG A 155 -21.40 -47.27 6.83
N GLY A 156 -21.42 -46.87 5.55
CA GLY A 156 -22.58 -47.11 4.69
C GLY A 156 -23.07 -45.87 3.93
N GLY A 157 -22.94 -45.86 2.60
CA GLY A 157 -23.67 -44.89 1.79
C GLY A 157 -23.12 -44.57 0.40
N LEU A 158 -22.88 -45.58 -0.43
CA LEU A 158 -22.71 -45.42 -1.87
C LEU A 158 -24.00 -44.86 -2.49
N ARG A 159 -24.03 -43.59 -2.92
CA ARG A 159 -25.04 -43.07 -3.86
C ARG A 159 -24.42 -42.15 -4.91
N LYS A 160 -25.02 -42.28 -6.08
CA LYS A 160 -24.52 -42.03 -7.43
C LYS A 160 -25.20 -40.76 -7.98
N ARG A 161 -24.52 -40.12 -8.95
CA ARG A 161 -25.02 -39.11 -9.94
C ARG A 161 -25.08 -37.68 -9.39
N LYS A 162 -24.62 -36.65 -10.12
CA LYS A 162 -24.99 -36.34 -11.51
C LYS A 162 -23.92 -35.44 -12.18
N ARG A 163 -23.57 -35.82 -13.40
CA ARG A 163 -22.70 -35.14 -14.38
C ARG A 163 -23.57 -34.20 -15.21
N GLY A 164 -23.17 -32.94 -15.37
CA GLY A 164 -23.78 -31.97 -16.27
C GLY A 164 -23.03 -30.64 -16.19
N GLU A 165 -23.02 -29.93 -17.33
CA GLU A 165 -22.34 -28.65 -17.65
C GLU A 165 -20.89 -28.84 -18.17
N GLY A 166 -20.55 -28.57 -19.43
CA GLY A 166 -21.27 -27.90 -20.51
C GLY A 166 -20.80 -26.45 -20.70
N THR A 167 -19.56 -26.30 -21.19
CA THR A 167 -19.04 -25.18 -22.00
C THR A 167 -19.28 -23.76 -21.51
N ASP A 168 -18.34 -23.27 -20.69
CA ASP A 168 -18.02 -21.85 -20.49
C ASP A 168 -16.53 -21.71 -20.07
N GLU A 169 -15.64 -22.48 -20.71
CA GLU A 169 -14.24 -22.62 -20.27
C GLU A 169 -13.34 -21.44 -20.70
N ASP A 170 -13.61 -20.76 -21.82
CA ASP A 170 -12.63 -19.79 -22.36
C ASP A 170 -12.60 -18.41 -21.68
N LYS A 171 -13.66 -17.97 -20.97
CA LYS A 171 -13.63 -16.72 -20.19
C LYS A 171 -13.24 -16.92 -18.73
N ARG A 172 -13.44 -18.12 -18.19
CA ARG A 172 -13.12 -18.46 -16.80
C ARG A 172 -11.63 -18.67 -16.59
N VAL A 173 -10.90 -19.18 -17.59
CA VAL A 173 -9.48 -19.52 -17.46
C VAL A 173 -8.60 -18.30 -17.11
N ASN A 174 -8.86 -17.13 -17.70
CA ASN A 174 -8.09 -15.91 -17.40
C ASN A 174 -8.37 -15.32 -16.00
N GLU A 175 -9.60 -15.37 -15.51
CA GLU A 175 -9.91 -14.91 -14.16
C GLU A 175 -9.38 -15.89 -13.10
N THR A 176 -9.47 -17.19 -13.37
CA THR A 176 -9.09 -18.25 -12.42
C THR A 176 -7.58 -18.33 -12.19
N GLU A 177 -6.75 -18.09 -13.22
CA GLU A 177 -5.29 -18.04 -13.05
C GLU A 177 -4.85 -16.82 -12.23
N SER A 178 -5.44 -15.64 -12.47
CA SER A 178 -5.15 -14.44 -11.67
C SER A 178 -5.61 -14.59 -10.21
N GLU A 179 -6.75 -15.27 -9.98
CA GLU A 179 -7.28 -15.58 -8.65
C GLU A 179 -6.42 -16.60 -7.89
N ALA A 180 -5.92 -17.61 -8.59
CA ALA A 180 -5.04 -18.63 -8.00
C ALA A 180 -3.67 -18.06 -7.64
N VAL A 181 -3.12 -17.13 -8.44
CA VAL A 181 -1.77 -16.58 -8.23
C VAL A 181 -1.74 -15.51 -7.15
N LEU A 182 -2.75 -14.62 -7.08
CA LEU A 182 -2.76 -13.53 -6.09
C LEU A 182 -3.41 -13.94 -4.76
N GLY A 183 -4.21 -15.01 -4.75
CA GLY A 183 -4.83 -15.56 -3.56
C GLY A 183 -5.50 -14.50 -2.67
N PRO A 184 -5.17 -14.43 -1.37
CA PRO A 184 -5.80 -13.47 -0.44
C PRO A 184 -5.51 -11.99 -0.79
N TRP A 185 -4.53 -11.73 -1.65
CA TRP A 185 -4.03 -10.40 -2.01
C TRP A 185 -4.52 -9.89 -3.38
N LYS A 186 -5.56 -10.49 -3.96
CA LYS A 186 -6.14 -10.08 -5.27
C LYS A 186 -6.35 -8.56 -5.38
N GLU A 187 -7.01 -7.95 -4.40
CA GLU A 187 -7.29 -6.50 -4.40
C GLU A 187 -6.02 -5.65 -4.32
N LEU A 188 -5.01 -6.10 -3.57
CA LEU A 188 -3.71 -5.44 -3.54
C LEU A 188 -3.02 -5.56 -4.90
N GLY A 189 -3.06 -6.74 -5.52
CA GLY A 189 -2.53 -6.96 -6.87
C GLY A 189 -3.13 -6.00 -7.89
N ILE A 190 -4.47 -5.87 -7.91
CA ILE A 190 -5.18 -4.93 -8.80
C ILE A 190 -4.71 -3.48 -8.57
N TYR A 191 -4.54 -3.08 -7.31
CA TYR A 191 -4.06 -1.74 -6.98
C TYR A 191 -2.62 -1.49 -7.46
N LEU A 192 -1.75 -2.49 -7.29
CA LEU A 192 -0.35 -2.39 -7.73
C LEU A 192 -0.23 -2.45 -9.26
N ASP A 193 -1.04 -3.25 -9.93
CA ASP A 193 -1.13 -3.28 -11.40
C ASP A 193 -1.49 -1.90 -11.96
N MET A 194 -2.47 -1.23 -11.33
CA MET A 194 -2.83 0.15 -11.69
C MET A 194 -1.69 1.15 -11.49
N LEU A 195 -0.87 0.99 -10.44
CA LEU A 195 0.31 1.84 -10.24
C LEU A 195 1.37 1.58 -11.31
N GLU A 196 1.61 0.32 -11.68
CA GLU A 196 2.55 -0.07 -12.74
C GLU A 196 2.08 0.38 -14.14
N GLU A 197 0.77 0.43 -14.39
CA GLU A 197 0.16 0.99 -15.59
C GLU A 197 0.41 2.50 -15.70
N GLY A 198 0.28 3.21 -14.56
CA GLY A 198 0.35 4.67 -14.50
C GLY A 198 1.64 5.21 -13.90
N PRO A 199 1.58 5.76 -12.68
CA PRO A 199 2.67 6.57 -12.13
C PRO A 199 3.96 5.79 -11.87
N LEU A 200 3.98 4.46 -11.90
CA LEU A 200 5.19 3.63 -11.80
C LEU A 200 5.48 2.89 -13.12
N SER A 201 5.00 3.41 -14.24
CA SER A 201 5.28 2.82 -15.55
C SER A 201 6.77 2.85 -15.89
N ARG A 202 7.22 1.80 -16.56
CA ARG A 202 8.61 1.59 -16.98
C ARG A 202 8.99 2.48 -18.17
N VAL A 203 7.99 2.85 -18.97
CA VAL A 203 8.12 3.54 -20.25
C VAL A 203 7.41 4.88 -20.13
N ASN A 204 8.03 5.98 -20.57
CA ASN A 204 7.38 7.29 -20.52
C ASN A 204 6.37 7.47 -21.68
N PHE A 205 6.70 6.90 -22.84
CA PHE A 205 5.90 6.94 -24.06
C PHE A 205 6.12 5.63 -24.81
N ASP A 206 5.05 4.91 -25.10
CA ASP A 206 5.11 3.70 -25.92
C ASP A 206 4.53 4.04 -27.29
N PRO A 207 5.35 4.15 -28.35
CA PRO A 207 4.85 4.48 -29.69
C PRO A 207 3.95 3.38 -30.27
N ASP A 208 4.08 2.15 -29.77
CA ASP A 208 3.35 0.99 -30.28
C ASP A 208 2.09 0.70 -29.46
N SER A 209 1.79 1.47 -28.40
CA SER A 209 0.55 1.31 -27.66
C SER A 209 -0.63 1.71 -28.55
N ASN A 210 -1.53 0.76 -28.80
CA ASN A 210 -2.71 0.96 -29.64
C ASN A 210 -3.83 1.67 -28.85
N ASP A 211 -3.48 2.80 -28.24
CA ASP A 211 -4.34 3.63 -27.38
C ASP A 211 -5.51 4.25 -28.17
N ALA A 212 -5.48 4.17 -29.50
CA ALA A 212 -6.54 4.70 -30.37
C ALA A 212 -7.93 4.08 -30.10
N THR A 213 -7.98 2.91 -29.45
CA THR A 213 -9.22 2.21 -29.11
C THR A 213 -9.76 2.58 -27.73
N GLU A 214 -8.92 3.14 -26.86
CA GLU A 214 -9.31 3.49 -25.49
C GLU A 214 -9.83 4.93 -25.43
N ASP A 215 -10.87 5.16 -24.63
CA ASP A 215 -11.38 6.52 -24.43
C ASP A 215 -10.28 7.35 -23.73
N PRO A 216 -9.75 8.41 -24.37
CA PRO A 216 -8.63 9.18 -23.84
C PRO A 216 -8.98 9.90 -22.52
N THR A 217 -10.27 10.00 -22.18
CA THR A 217 -10.69 10.58 -20.90
C THR A 217 -10.44 9.66 -19.72
N VAL A 218 -10.35 8.34 -19.93
CA VAL A 218 -10.15 7.32 -18.88
C VAL A 218 -8.77 6.67 -18.90
N GLN A 219 -7.93 7.02 -19.88
CA GLN A 219 -6.58 6.49 -20.02
C GLN A 219 -5.70 6.83 -18.81
N MET A 220 -4.94 5.85 -18.32
CA MET A 220 -3.97 6.07 -17.26
C MET A 220 -2.72 6.76 -17.80
N HIS A 221 -2.46 7.97 -17.32
CA HIS A 221 -1.25 8.70 -17.70
C HIS A 221 -0.03 8.15 -16.94
N LYS A 222 1.10 7.96 -17.65
CA LYS A 222 2.35 7.40 -17.11
C LYS A 222 3.10 8.32 -16.13
N GLY A 223 2.60 9.55 -15.95
CA GLY A 223 3.04 10.52 -14.95
C GLY A 223 4.46 11.08 -15.15
N PRO A 224 4.75 12.30 -14.65
CA PRO A 224 6.12 12.82 -14.62
C PRO A 224 7.09 11.93 -13.85
N ASP A 225 8.37 12.01 -14.18
CA ASP A 225 9.46 11.44 -13.38
C ASP A 225 9.39 11.93 -11.91
N GLY A 226 9.00 13.19 -11.67
CA GLY A 226 8.84 13.74 -10.31
C GLY A 226 7.82 12.98 -9.44
N LEU A 227 6.75 12.45 -10.05
CA LEU A 227 5.77 11.62 -9.34
C LEU A 227 6.38 10.24 -9.00
N ARG A 228 7.18 9.67 -9.90
CA ARG A 228 7.92 8.41 -9.67
C ARG A 228 8.89 8.52 -8.52
N TYR A 229 9.71 9.56 -8.51
CA TYR A 229 10.66 9.80 -7.42
C TYR A 229 9.95 9.92 -6.08
N HIS A 230 8.87 10.70 -6.03
CA HIS A 230 8.10 10.83 -4.79
C HIS A 230 7.53 9.50 -4.31
N LEU A 231 6.97 8.69 -5.21
CA LEU A 231 6.46 7.36 -4.84
C LEU A 231 7.57 6.44 -4.30
N LEU A 232 8.75 6.45 -4.92
CA LEU A 232 9.91 5.70 -4.46
C LEU A 232 10.36 6.16 -3.06
N ASP A 233 10.38 7.47 -2.81
CA ASP A 233 10.83 8.06 -1.55
C ASP A 233 9.93 7.70 -0.36
N ILE A 234 8.62 7.53 -0.60
CA ILE A 234 7.65 7.26 0.47
C ILE A 234 7.26 5.80 0.62
N TRP A 235 7.62 4.93 -0.33
CA TRP A 235 7.05 3.58 -0.47
C TRP A 235 7.19 2.75 0.81
N LEU A 236 8.42 2.63 1.29
CA LEU A 236 8.74 1.85 2.49
C LEU A 236 8.23 2.52 3.76
N ASP A 237 8.18 3.86 3.82
CA ASP A 237 7.59 4.57 4.95
C ASP A 237 6.11 4.21 5.13
N GLU A 238 5.34 4.21 4.03
CA GLU A 238 3.92 3.92 4.09
C GLU A 238 3.65 2.43 4.36
N ILE A 239 4.51 1.51 3.88
CA ILE A 239 4.47 0.10 4.27
C ILE A 239 4.77 -0.05 5.76
N GLU A 240 5.85 0.56 6.25
CA GLU A 240 6.28 0.47 7.65
C GLU A 240 5.16 0.86 8.61
N LYS A 241 4.44 1.95 8.32
CA LYS A 241 3.33 2.43 9.16
C LYS A 241 2.22 1.41 9.37
N VAL A 242 1.97 0.52 8.41
CA VAL A 242 0.83 -0.41 8.44
C VAL A 242 1.24 -1.86 8.67
N ALA A 243 2.43 -2.24 8.23
CA ALA A 243 2.90 -3.61 8.18
C ALA A 243 3.89 -3.98 9.29
N VAL A 244 4.45 -3.00 10.01
CA VAL A 244 5.50 -3.24 11.01
C VAL A 244 4.97 -2.98 12.42
N VAL A 245 5.38 -3.81 13.37
CA VAL A 245 5.13 -3.66 14.81
C VAL A 245 6.43 -3.49 15.56
N GLU A 246 6.39 -2.72 16.65
CA GLU A 246 7.51 -2.65 17.59
C GLU A 246 7.37 -3.79 18.59
N VAL A 247 8.36 -4.67 18.62
CA VAL A 247 8.47 -5.76 19.60
C VAL A 247 9.58 -5.38 20.57
N GLU A 248 9.29 -5.49 21.87
CA GLU A 248 10.31 -5.32 22.89
C GLU A 248 11.31 -6.48 22.76
N ALA A 249 12.60 -6.17 22.68
CA ALA A 249 13.62 -7.20 22.67
C ALA A 249 13.55 -7.98 23.99
N GLU A 250 13.22 -9.27 23.90
CA GLU A 250 13.30 -10.17 25.06
C GLU A 250 14.75 -10.18 25.56
N ASP A 251 14.89 -9.95 26.86
CA ASP A 251 16.19 -9.89 27.52
C ASP A 251 16.82 -11.29 27.49
N PRO A 252 17.97 -11.50 26.83
CA PRO A 252 18.60 -12.82 26.77
C PRO A 252 19.01 -13.37 28.14
N LEU A 253 18.89 -12.58 29.21
CA LEU A 253 19.40 -12.91 30.55
C LEU A 253 18.43 -13.66 31.48
N ILE A 254 17.24 -14.09 31.02
CA ILE A 254 16.38 -14.99 31.81
C ILE A 254 16.34 -16.39 31.17
N GLY A 255 17.52 -16.98 31.00
CA GLY A 255 17.73 -18.37 30.62
C GLY A 255 18.35 -19.16 31.76
N GLY A 256 17.50 -19.89 32.50
CA GLY A 256 17.80 -20.99 33.43
C GLY A 256 19.22 -21.17 33.98
N GLY A 257 19.51 -20.55 35.12
CA GLY A 257 20.61 -20.95 36.01
C GLY A 257 20.06 -21.45 37.34
N ASN A 258 19.76 -22.75 37.43
CA ASN A 258 19.57 -23.42 38.72
C ASN A 258 20.94 -23.93 39.17
N GLU A 259 21.76 -23.05 39.75
CA GLU A 259 23.04 -23.44 40.36
C GLU A 259 22.87 -23.67 41.87
N ASN A 260 22.89 -24.96 42.21
CA ASN A 260 23.13 -25.47 43.55
C ASN A 260 24.64 -25.32 43.88
N ASN A 261 25.00 -24.39 44.76
CA ASN A 261 26.14 -24.41 45.70
C ASN A 261 26.21 -22.99 46.31
N GLY A 262 26.45 -22.75 47.59
CA GLY A 262 27.31 -23.43 48.53
C GLY A 262 27.96 -22.32 49.37
N ASN A 263 27.45 -22.16 50.59
CA ASN A 263 27.98 -21.47 51.76
C ASN A 263 29.41 -20.84 51.68
N GLY A 264 29.51 -19.54 52.02
CA GLY A 264 30.63 -18.99 52.81
C GLY A 264 31.49 -17.91 52.16
N GLY A 265 31.42 -16.66 52.67
CA GLY A 265 32.46 -15.66 52.46
C GLY A 265 32.03 -14.20 52.57
N LYS A 266 32.24 -13.60 53.74
CA LYS A 266 32.20 -12.14 53.98
C LYS A 266 33.29 -11.42 53.16
N GLY A 267 32.94 -10.30 52.52
CA GLY A 267 33.88 -9.36 51.90
C GLY A 267 33.16 -8.11 51.41
N ASP A 268 33.74 -6.95 51.71
CA ASP A 268 33.09 -5.64 51.79
C ASP A 268 32.86 -4.88 50.47
N ALA A 269 31.85 -4.00 50.53
CA ALA A 269 31.71 -2.70 49.88
C ALA A 269 32.32 -2.44 48.48
N GLN A 270 31.43 -2.28 47.48
CA GLN A 270 31.39 -1.00 46.75
C GLN A 270 30.00 -0.75 46.13
N ASP A 271 29.36 0.31 46.62
CA ASP A 271 28.12 0.89 46.10
C ASP A 271 28.46 1.70 44.85
N THR A 272 28.19 1.14 43.68
CA THR A 272 28.12 1.90 42.42
C THR A 272 26.73 1.71 41.83
N THR A 273 25.78 2.45 42.40
CA THR A 273 24.47 2.67 41.79
C THR A 273 24.63 3.56 40.55
N SER A 274 25.09 2.99 39.43
CA SER A 274 24.97 3.61 38.12
C SER A 274 23.64 3.18 37.51
N THR A 275 22.62 4.03 37.61
CA THR A 275 21.37 3.94 36.87
C THR A 275 21.63 4.12 35.37
N ALA A 276 22.13 3.08 34.72
CA ALA A 276 22.04 2.93 33.28
C ALA A 276 20.61 2.50 32.96
N LYS A 277 19.73 3.47 32.68
CA LYS A 277 18.53 3.21 31.87
C LYS A 277 19.02 2.80 30.48
N ALA A 278 19.34 1.53 30.32
CA ALA A 278 19.56 0.94 29.02
C ALA A 278 18.29 1.21 28.19
N ASN A 279 18.45 2.03 27.17
CA ASN A 279 17.42 2.31 26.19
C ASN A 279 17.19 0.99 25.45
N LYS A 280 16.27 0.13 25.93
CA LYS A 280 15.95 -1.14 25.29
C LYS A 280 15.54 -0.85 23.85
N GLU A 281 16.42 -1.19 22.90
CA GLU A 281 16.17 -1.01 21.49
C GLU A 281 14.94 -1.82 21.10
N LYS A 282 13.84 -1.11 20.79
CA LYS A 282 12.63 -1.73 20.27
C LYS A 282 12.93 -2.26 18.87
N LYS A 283 12.75 -3.56 18.68
CA LYS A 283 12.97 -4.19 17.38
C LYS A 283 11.72 -4.04 16.53
N LYS A 284 11.87 -3.45 15.34
CA LYS A 284 10.79 -3.34 14.36
C LYS A 284 10.69 -4.63 13.56
N GLN A 285 9.55 -5.31 13.64
CA GLN A 285 9.30 -6.58 12.97
C GLN A 285 8.10 -6.47 12.04
N LEU A 286 8.21 -7.09 10.87
CA LEU A 286 7.11 -7.20 9.92
C LEU A 286 6.02 -8.15 10.46
N LYS A 287 4.75 -7.75 10.35
CA LYS A 287 3.62 -8.62 10.68
C LYS A 287 3.63 -9.87 9.81
N GLU A 288 3.20 -10.98 10.39
CA GLU A 288 3.11 -12.25 9.67
C GLU A 288 2.13 -12.16 8.49
N GLY A 289 2.49 -12.79 7.37
CA GLY A 289 1.67 -12.85 6.17
C GLY A 289 1.74 -11.63 5.24
N VAL A 290 2.49 -10.58 5.57
CA VAL A 290 2.65 -9.41 4.68
C VAL A 290 3.33 -9.83 3.37
N PRO A 291 2.72 -9.60 2.19
CA PRO A 291 3.23 -10.09 0.91
C PRO A 291 4.30 -9.14 0.34
N MET A 292 5.48 -9.09 0.97
CA MET A 292 6.52 -8.13 0.59
C MET A 292 7.01 -8.28 -0.85
N GLU A 293 7.06 -9.50 -1.38
CA GLU A 293 7.40 -9.74 -2.79
C GLU A 293 6.41 -9.02 -3.72
N LEU A 294 5.11 -9.11 -3.41
CA LEU A 294 4.07 -8.42 -4.17
C LEU A 294 4.20 -6.90 -4.01
N LEU A 295 4.41 -6.39 -2.79
CA LEU A 295 4.57 -4.95 -2.51
C LEU A 295 5.80 -4.33 -3.16
N LEU A 296 6.89 -5.09 -3.32
CA LEU A 296 8.13 -4.61 -3.95
C LEU A 296 8.15 -4.83 -5.46
N ARG A 297 7.23 -5.64 -6.01
CA ARG A 297 7.13 -5.96 -7.44
C ARG A 297 7.19 -4.72 -8.35
N PRO A 298 6.47 -3.61 -8.11
CA PRO A 298 6.57 -2.42 -8.96
C PRO A 298 7.99 -1.81 -8.97
N ILE A 299 8.67 -1.83 -7.82
CA ILE A 299 10.00 -1.25 -7.65
C ILE A 299 11.06 -2.10 -8.35
N VAL A 300 11.00 -3.42 -8.20
CA VAL A 300 11.85 -4.37 -8.93
C VAL A 300 11.70 -4.16 -10.44
N ARG A 301 10.45 -4.08 -10.90
CA ARG A 301 10.11 -3.87 -12.31
C ARG A 301 10.64 -2.55 -12.86
N LEU A 302 10.63 -1.48 -12.05
CA LEU A 302 11.23 -0.19 -12.39
C LEU A 302 12.76 -0.26 -12.45
N LYS A 303 13.41 -0.90 -11.46
CA LYS A 303 14.87 -1.08 -11.46
C LYS A 303 15.36 -1.79 -12.72
N GLU A 304 14.65 -2.83 -13.14
CA GLU A 304 15.07 -3.64 -14.29
C GLU A 304 14.78 -2.98 -15.64
N LYS A 305 13.60 -2.39 -15.79
CA LYS A 305 13.05 -2.06 -17.12
C LYS A 305 12.78 -0.57 -17.34
N SER A 306 13.02 0.30 -16.36
CA SER A 306 12.85 1.73 -16.60
C SER A 306 13.85 2.25 -17.62
N ILE A 307 13.40 3.08 -18.56
CA ILE A 307 14.27 3.71 -19.56
C ILE A 307 15.29 4.64 -18.89
N SER A 308 14.88 5.36 -17.85
CA SER A 308 15.72 6.34 -17.16
C SER A 308 16.72 5.65 -16.22
N LYS A 309 18.02 5.83 -16.46
CA LYS A 309 19.09 5.34 -15.58
C LYS A 309 18.94 5.88 -14.15
N MET A 310 18.49 7.13 -14.01
CA MET A 310 18.28 7.77 -12.71
C MET A 310 17.15 7.09 -11.92
N ILE A 311 16.07 6.70 -12.59
CA ILE A 311 14.96 5.98 -11.95
C ILE A 311 15.39 4.56 -11.58
N ARG A 312 16.15 3.87 -12.44
CA ARG A 312 16.69 2.54 -12.11
C ARG A 312 17.59 2.61 -10.87
N LYS A 313 18.46 3.61 -10.78
CA LYS A 313 19.31 3.86 -9.61
C LYS A 313 18.45 4.07 -8.36
N ARG A 314 17.48 4.98 -8.42
CA ARG A 314 16.63 5.27 -7.25
C ARG A 314 15.80 4.05 -6.80
N ALA A 315 15.29 3.26 -7.74
CA ALA A 315 14.62 2.00 -7.42
C ALA A 315 15.60 0.98 -6.79
N GLY A 316 16.87 1.00 -7.20
CA GLY A 316 17.97 0.31 -6.53
C GLY A 316 18.11 0.72 -5.07
N ASP A 317 18.21 2.03 -4.79
CA ASP A 317 18.34 2.56 -3.42
C ASP A 317 17.18 2.08 -2.52
N VAL A 318 15.95 2.09 -3.03
CA VAL A 318 14.77 1.61 -2.28
C VAL A 318 14.89 0.11 -1.97
N LEU A 319 15.41 -0.68 -2.90
CA LEU A 319 15.57 -2.13 -2.74
C LEU A 319 16.79 -2.52 -1.88
N ASP A 320 17.71 -1.59 -1.66
CA ASP A 320 18.88 -1.74 -0.81
C ASP A 320 18.69 -1.05 0.57
N ASP A 321 17.50 -0.50 0.85
CA ASP A 321 17.16 0.11 2.14
C ASP A 321 17.30 -0.91 3.30
N GLU A 322 18.06 -0.54 4.32
CA GLU A 322 18.37 -1.39 5.48
C GLU A 322 17.11 -1.94 6.18
N ARG A 323 15.97 -1.24 6.10
CA ARG A 323 14.71 -1.71 6.67
C ARG A 323 14.30 -3.06 6.09
N LEU A 324 14.55 -3.32 4.81
CA LEU A 324 14.23 -4.60 4.18
C LEU A 324 15.06 -5.75 4.77
N VAL A 325 16.31 -5.47 5.16
CA VAL A 325 17.15 -6.43 5.90
C VAL A 325 16.63 -6.62 7.33
N LYS A 326 16.29 -5.52 8.02
CA LYS A 326 15.75 -5.55 9.39
C LYS A 326 14.42 -6.31 9.47
N TRP A 327 13.60 -6.23 8.42
CA TRP A 327 12.33 -6.94 8.31
C TRP A 327 12.46 -8.39 7.83
N GLY A 328 13.68 -8.87 7.52
CA GLY A 328 13.92 -10.23 7.03
C GLY A 328 13.47 -10.48 5.59
N VAL A 329 13.26 -9.41 4.82
CA VAL A 329 12.83 -9.48 3.41
C VAL A 329 14.02 -9.69 2.48
N ARG A 330 15.20 -9.19 2.86
CA ARG A 330 16.44 -9.30 2.09
C ARG A 330 17.61 -9.70 2.98
N GLU A 331 18.59 -10.35 2.36
CA GLU A 331 19.88 -10.61 3.00
C GLU A 331 20.74 -9.35 3.01
N LYS A 332 21.59 -9.21 4.04
CA LYS A 332 22.56 -8.11 4.11
C LYS A 332 23.60 -8.32 3.01
N LYS A 333 23.74 -7.35 2.08
CA LYS A 333 24.85 -7.33 1.12
C LYS A 333 26.18 -7.32 1.88
N ARG A 334 27.13 -8.13 1.43
CA ARG A 334 28.51 -8.09 1.93
C ARG A 334 29.17 -6.85 1.32
N GLU A 335 30.00 -6.15 2.09
CA GLU A 335 30.62 -4.87 1.70
C GLU A 335 31.53 -4.96 0.46
N GLU A 336 31.77 -6.16 -0.09
CA GLU A 336 32.68 -6.41 -1.22
C GLU A 336 32.07 -6.06 -2.60
N ASP A 337 30.77 -5.74 -2.70
CA ASP A 337 30.07 -5.51 -3.98
C ASP A 337 29.97 -4.02 -4.41
N GLU A 338 30.56 -3.07 -3.67
CA GLU A 338 30.37 -1.62 -3.93
C GLU A 338 31.33 -0.99 -4.97
N ASP A 339 32.26 -1.75 -5.54
CA ASP A 339 33.35 -1.18 -6.36
C ASP A 339 33.09 -1.06 -7.88
N GLU A 340 31.94 -1.44 -8.44
CA GLU A 340 31.79 -1.56 -9.92
C GLU A 340 31.07 -0.43 -10.69
N ASP A 341 30.54 0.64 -10.08
CA ASP A 341 29.63 1.55 -10.81
C ASP A 341 29.96 3.06 -10.83
N VAL A 342 31.25 3.43 -10.87
CA VAL A 342 31.66 4.80 -11.28
C VAL A 342 32.82 4.78 -12.27
N GLU A 343 32.68 4.04 -13.38
CA GLU A 343 33.51 4.28 -14.56
C GLU A 343 32.97 5.51 -15.31
N TRP A 344 33.63 6.64 -15.07
CA TRP A 344 33.40 7.91 -15.76
C TRP A 344 33.90 7.76 -17.20
N GLY A 345 33.00 7.36 -18.12
CA GLY A 345 33.28 7.40 -19.56
C GLY A 345 33.51 8.85 -19.97
N GLY A 346 34.77 9.21 -20.18
CA GLY A 346 35.17 10.54 -20.63
C GLY A 346 34.37 11.00 -21.84
N ILE A 347 34.17 12.31 -21.95
CA ILE A 347 33.62 12.92 -23.17
C ILE A 347 34.75 12.86 -24.20
N ASP A 348 34.61 12.03 -25.21
CA ASP A 348 35.50 12.06 -26.38
C ASP A 348 35.25 13.38 -27.15
N GLU A 349 36.33 14.13 -27.39
CA GLU A 349 36.39 15.41 -28.11
C GLU A 349 36.08 15.30 -29.62
#